data_AF-A0A973J079-F1
#
_entry.id   AF-A0A973J079-F1
#
_cell.length_a   1.000
_cell.length_b   1.000
_cell.length_c   1.000
_cell.angle_alpha   90.00
_cell.angle_beta   90.00
_cell.angle_gamma   90.00
#
_symmetry.space_group_name_H-M   'P 1'
#
loop_
_entity.id
_entity.type
_entity.pdbx_description
1 polymer ?
#
loop_
_entity_poly.entity_id
_entity_poly.type
_entity_poly.pdbx_seq_one_letter_code
_entity_poly.pdbx_strand_id
1 'polypeptide(L)'
;MRIKRNILFIAIPALLVFAVIGFLLQSGNAVETPGAPPPPVAVDSTKCIAQTEYMRSNHMKVLNEWRHSSVREGNRVYTAHNGSRFQKSLNTCLGCHSNKLFCFNCHMYANVKPKCWNCHLSPMETP
;
A
#
# COMPACT_ATOMS: atom_id res chain seq x y z
N MET A 1 64.93 -6.64 -9.36
CA MET A 1 64.04 -6.39 -8.20
C MET A 1 63.58 -4.93 -8.03
N ARG A 2 64.29 -3.91 -8.57
CA ARG A 2 63.92 -2.48 -8.44
C ARG A 2 62.63 -2.07 -9.18
N ILE A 3 62.40 -2.59 -10.38
CA ILE A 3 61.25 -2.21 -11.23
C ILE A 3 59.91 -2.67 -10.65
N LYS A 4 59.82 -3.92 -10.15
CA LYS A 4 58.60 -4.45 -9.50
C LYS A 4 58.23 -3.67 -8.23
N ARG A 5 59.23 -3.19 -7.49
CA ARG A 5 59.05 -2.39 -6.28
C ARG A 5 58.54 -0.98 -6.60
N ASN A 6 59.03 -0.34 -7.66
CA ASN A 6 58.53 0.95 -8.11
C ASN A 6 57.10 0.87 -8.70
N ILE A 7 56.77 -0.22 -9.40
CA ILE A 7 55.40 -0.47 -9.88
C ILE A 7 54.45 -0.66 -8.69
N LEU A 8 54.88 -1.39 -7.64
CA LEU A 8 54.10 -1.55 -6.41
C LEU A 8 53.90 -0.22 -5.67
N PHE A 9 54.93 0.64 -5.60
CA PHE A 9 54.86 1.95 -4.97
C PHE A 9 53.98 2.97 -5.72
N ILE A 10 53.70 2.76 -7.00
CA ILE A 10 52.83 3.64 -7.82
C ILE A 10 51.41 3.07 -7.92
N ALA A 11 51.26 1.75 -8.04
CA ALA A 11 49.96 1.11 -8.22
C ALA A 11 49.08 1.18 -6.97
N ILE A 12 49.66 1.06 -5.77
CA ILE A 12 48.92 1.12 -4.50
C ILE A 12 48.28 2.50 -4.26
N PRO A 13 49.02 3.62 -4.34
CA PRO A 13 48.40 4.94 -4.17
C PRO A 13 47.42 5.27 -5.30
N ALA A 14 47.68 4.84 -6.54
CA ALA A 14 46.74 5.03 -7.65
C ALA A 14 45.41 4.30 -7.43
N LEU A 15 45.44 3.06 -6.93
CA LEU A 15 44.24 2.29 -6.59
C LEU A 15 43.46 2.94 -5.43
N LEU A 16 44.16 3.44 -4.41
CA LEU A 16 43.53 4.14 -3.28
C LEU A 16 42.85 5.44 -3.73
N VAL A 17 43.50 6.22 -4.59
CA VAL A 17 42.91 7.44 -5.17
C VAL A 17 41.68 7.11 -6.01
N PHE A 18 41.74 6.04 -6.82
CA PHE A 18 40.60 5.61 -7.64
C PHE A 18 39.41 5.16 -6.79
N ALA A 19 39.67 4.44 -5.68
CA ALA A 19 38.64 4.02 -4.74
C ALA A 19 37.98 5.20 -4.01
N VAL A 20 38.76 6.20 -3.60
CA VAL A 20 38.24 7.43 -2.96
C VAL A 20 37.41 8.24 -3.94
N ILE A 21 37.85 8.39 -5.21
CA ILE A 21 37.07 9.08 -6.25
C ILE A 21 35.75 8.35 -6.51
N GLY A 22 35.76 7.02 -6.61
CA GLY A 22 34.54 6.21 -6.77
C GLY A 22 33.56 6.41 -5.60
N PHE A 23 34.06 6.48 -4.37
CA PHE A 23 33.24 6.74 -3.18
C PHE A 23 32.66 8.16 -3.17
N LEU A 24 33.42 9.17 -3.58
CA LEU A 24 32.95 10.55 -3.68
C LEU A 24 31.94 10.75 -4.82
N LEU A 25 32.02 9.97 -5.89
CA LEU A 25 31.03 9.98 -6.99
C LEU A 25 29.73 9.23 -6.63
N GLN A 26 29.69 8.48 -5.53
CA GLN A 26 28.50 7.77 -5.05
C GLN A 26 27.51 8.71 -4.33
N SER A 27 27.89 9.93 -3.97
CA SER A 27 27.01 10.89 -3.30
C SER A 27 26.10 11.60 -4.30
N GLY A 28 24.99 10.97 -4.66
CA GLY A 28 24.07 11.60 -5.61
C GLY A 28 22.85 10.79 -6.00
N ASN A 29 22.26 10.02 -5.08
CA ASN A 29 20.89 9.55 -5.28
C ASN A 29 20.12 9.79 -3.98
N ALA A 30 19.60 11.00 -3.83
CA ALA A 30 18.51 11.22 -2.90
C ALA A 30 17.39 10.27 -3.33
N VAL A 31 17.15 9.23 -2.54
CA VAL A 31 15.94 8.44 -2.66
C VAL A 31 14.82 9.41 -2.36
N GLU A 32 14.09 9.83 -3.39
CA GLU A 32 12.82 10.51 -3.22
C GLU A 32 11.94 9.58 -2.39
N THR A 33 11.84 9.84 -1.08
CA THR A 33 10.78 9.25 -0.27
C THR A 33 9.48 9.60 -0.95
N PRO A 34 8.68 8.62 -1.42
CA PRO A 34 7.39 8.89 -2.02
C PRO A 34 6.63 9.82 -1.07
N GLY A 35 6.26 11.00 -1.56
CA GLY A 35 5.58 12.01 -0.75
C GLY A 35 4.41 11.38 0.00
N ALA A 36 4.22 11.81 1.25
CA ALA A 36 3.11 11.33 2.07
C ALA A 36 1.82 11.38 1.23
N PRO A 37 1.03 10.28 1.19
CA PRO A 37 -0.17 10.26 0.39
C PRO A 37 -1.06 11.45 0.78
N PRO A 38 -1.73 12.08 -0.19
CA PRO A 38 -2.58 13.23 0.08
C PRO A 38 -3.56 12.89 1.21
N PRO A 39 -3.89 13.87 2.08
CA PRO A 39 -4.82 13.63 3.17
C PRO A 39 -6.11 13.06 2.59
N PRO A 40 -6.67 11.98 3.18
CA PRO A 40 -7.87 11.37 2.66
C PRO A 40 -8.97 12.42 2.60
N VAL A 41 -9.65 12.51 1.45
CA VAL A 41 -10.84 13.35 1.30
C VAL A 41 -11.81 12.97 2.41
N ALA A 42 -12.28 13.96 3.17
CA ALA A 42 -13.23 13.71 4.24
C ALA A 42 -14.52 13.14 3.64
N VAL A 43 -14.84 11.89 4.00
CA VAL A 43 -16.08 11.23 3.59
C VAL A 43 -17.09 11.38 4.73
N ASP A 44 -18.28 11.83 4.40
CA ASP A 44 -19.42 11.87 5.33
C ASP A 44 -19.89 10.44 5.65
N SER A 45 -19.30 9.85 6.71
CA SER A 45 -19.55 8.45 7.09
C SER A 45 -21.01 8.18 7.50
N THR A 46 -21.79 9.22 7.81
CA THR A 46 -23.21 9.08 8.19
C THR A 46 -24.08 8.56 7.04
N LYS A 47 -23.61 8.72 5.79
CA LYS A 47 -24.29 8.26 4.57
C LYS A 47 -23.83 6.89 4.09
N CYS A 48 -22.82 6.31 4.73
CA CYS A 48 -22.29 5.00 4.38
C CYS A 48 -22.91 3.91 5.28
N ILE A 49 -22.36 2.69 5.22
CA ILE A 49 -22.95 1.52 5.90
C ILE A 49 -22.87 1.59 7.43
N ALA A 50 -21.92 2.36 7.97
CA ALA A 50 -21.68 2.58 9.38
C ALA A 50 -20.72 3.76 9.63
N GLN A 51 -20.71 4.27 10.86
CA GLN A 51 -19.83 5.36 11.32
C GLN A 51 -18.35 4.94 11.31
N THR A 52 -17.45 5.91 11.17
CA THR A 52 -15.99 5.69 11.15
C THR A 52 -15.49 4.88 12.34
N GLU A 53 -15.97 5.16 13.56
CA GLU A 53 -15.49 4.50 14.78
C GLU A 53 -15.82 2.99 14.78
N TYR A 54 -17.02 2.64 14.35
CA TYR A 54 -17.42 1.24 14.19
C TYR A 54 -16.59 0.55 13.11
N MET A 55 -16.41 1.20 11.95
CA MET A 55 -15.64 0.62 10.85
C MET A 55 -14.18 0.42 11.22
N ARG A 56 -13.54 1.32 11.97
CA ARG A 56 -12.14 1.16 12.40
C ARG A 56 -11.91 -0.13 13.20
N SER A 57 -12.86 -0.50 14.05
CA SER A 57 -12.78 -1.70 14.89
C SER A 57 -13.34 -2.96 14.22
N ASN A 58 -14.26 -2.85 13.26
CA ASN A 58 -15.00 -3.97 12.69
C ASN A 58 -14.81 -4.19 11.19
N HIS A 59 -14.02 -3.38 10.49
CA HIS A 59 -13.87 -3.40 9.02
C HIS A 59 -13.78 -4.81 8.46
N MET A 60 -12.80 -5.59 8.93
CA MET A 60 -12.53 -6.91 8.37
C MET A 60 -13.59 -7.94 8.72
N LYS A 61 -14.25 -7.80 9.87
CA LYS A 61 -15.38 -8.64 10.26
C LYS A 61 -16.55 -8.42 9.29
N VAL A 62 -16.91 -7.15 9.06
CA VAL A 62 -17.96 -6.77 8.10
C VAL A 62 -17.66 -7.29 6.70
N LEU A 63 -16.44 -7.08 6.18
CA LEU A 63 -16.06 -7.58 4.86
C LEU A 63 -16.14 -9.11 4.76
N ASN A 64 -15.71 -9.81 5.81
CA ASN A 64 -15.74 -11.27 5.83
C ASN A 64 -17.18 -11.81 5.85
N GLU A 65 -18.03 -11.23 6.68
CA GLU A 65 -19.46 -11.57 6.78
C GLU A 65 -20.18 -11.27 5.47
N TRP A 66 -19.96 -10.09 4.88
CA TRP A 66 -20.56 -9.72 3.59
C TRP A 66 -20.12 -10.66 2.48
N ARG A 67 -18.84 -11.04 2.43
CA ARG A 67 -18.35 -12.03 1.46
C ARG A 67 -19.04 -13.37 1.65
N HIS A 68 -19.16 -13.87 2.88
CA HIS A 68 -19.82 -15.16 3.14
C HIS A 68 -21.30 -15.10 2.76
N SER A 69 -22.03 -14.11 3.28
CA SER A 69 -23.45 -13.87 3.02
C SER A 69 -23.75 -13.73 1.52
N SER A 70 -22.97 -12.93 0.78
CA SER A 70 -23.23 -12.70 -0.65
C SER A 70 -22.90 -13.91 -1.52
N VAL A 71 -21.76 -14.56 -1.26
CA VAL A 71 -21.24 -15.61 -2.14
C VAL A 71 -21.83 -16.98 -1.82
N ARG A 72 -22.01 -17.31 -0.53
CA ARG A 72 -22.42 -18.65 -0.09
C ARG A 72 -23.90 -18.75 0.21
N GLU A 73 -24.49 -17.70 0.77
CA GLU A 73 -25.89 -17.71 1.19
C GLU A 73 -26.81 -17.00 0.16
N GLY A 74 -26.24 -16.29 -0.82
CA GLY A 74 -27.00 -15.51 -1.79
C GLY A 74 -27.68 -14.27 -1.20
N ASN A 75 -27.47 -13.97 0.08
CA ASN A 75 -28.01 -12.80 0.74
C ASN A 75 -27.14 -11.57 0.41
N ARG A 76 -27.62 -10.72 -0.50
CA ARG A 76 -26.87 -9.59 -1.09
C ARG A 76 -27.29 -8.22 -0.59
N VAL A 77 -28.26 -8.11 0.33
CA VAL A 77 -28.74 -6.82 0.83
C VAL A 77 -28.36 -6.65 2.30
N TYR A 78 -27.89 -5.46 2.66
CA TYR A 78 -27.63 -5.01 4.01
C TYR A 78 -28.50 -3.79 4.33
N THR A 79 -29.05 -3.74 5.54
CA THR A 79 -29.80 -2.59 6.06
C THR A 79 -28.98 -1.97 7.17
N ALA A 80 -28.58 -0.70 6.99
CA ALA A 80 -27.85 0.04 8.01
C ALA A 80 -28.77 0.51 9.15
N HIS A 81 -28.18 0.96 10.26
CA HIS A 81 -28.93 1.46 11.43
C HIS A 81 -29.86 2.64 11.11
N ASN A 82 -29.53 3.43 10.09
CA ASN A 82 -30.37 4.55 9.62
C ASN A 82 -31.49 4.11 8.65
N GLY A 83 -31.70 2.81 8.45
CA GLY A 83 -32.69 2.26 7.51
C GLY A 83 -32.24 2.21 6.05
N SER A 84 -31.08 2.77 5.70
CA SER A 84 -30.56 2.75 4.34
C SER A 84 -30.21 1.33 3.89
N ARG A 85 -30.53 1.00 2.63
CA ARG A 85 -30.27 -0.31 2.04
C ARG A 85 -29.07 -0.27 1.11
N PHE A 86 -28.20 -1.25 1.26
CA PHE A 86 -26.93 -1.35 0.56
C PHE A 86 -26.78 -2.73 -0.07
N GLN A 87 -26.16 -2.78 -1.25
CA GLN A 87 -25.69 -4.06 -1.78
C GLN A 87 -24.44 -4.51 -1.03
N LYS A 88 -24.37 -5.80 -0.71
CA LYS A 88 -23.20 -6.43 -0.12
C LYS A 88 -22.14 -6.69 -1.19
N SER A 89 -21.55 -5.60 -1.69
CA SER A 89 -20.60 -5.56 -2.80
C SER A 89 -19.42 -4.64 -2.48
N LEU A 90 -18.24 -4.98 -3.00
CA LEU A 90 -17.07 -4.10 -2.92
C LEU A 90 -17.35 -2.73 -3.54
N ASN A 91 -18.16 -2.66 -4.61
CA ASN A 91 -18.51 -1.39 -5.26
C ASN A 91 -19.28 -0.45 -4.32
N THR A 92 -20.09 -0.99 -3.40
CA THR A 92 -20.77 -0.19 -2.39
C THR A 92 -19.78 0.47 -1.45
N CYS A 93 -18.75 -0.25 -1.02
CA CYS A 93 -17.68 0.32 -0.21
C CYS A 93 -16.91 1.38 -1.00
N LEU A 94 -16.56 1.10 -2.25
CA LEU A 94 -15.79 2.02 -3.12
C LEU A 94 -16.58 3.29 -3.51
N GLY A 95 -17.91 3.26 -3.45
CA GLY A 95 -18.73 4.46 -3.60
C GLY A 95 -18.50 5.50 -2.50
N CYS A 96 -18.15 5.06 -1.29
CA CYS A 96 -17.71 5.93 -0.19
C CYS A 96 -16.17 6.03 -0.12
N HIS A 97 -15.44 4.96 -0.42
CA HIS A 97 -13.98 4.88 -0.35
C HIS A 97 -13.36 5.07 -1.73
N SER A 98 -13.34 6.32 -2.21
CA SER A 98 -12.82 6.66 -3.55
C SER A 98 -11.34 6.31 -3.74
N ASN A 99 -10.54 6.39 -2.68
CA ASN A 99 -9.14 6.02 -2.73
C ASN A 99 -8.96 4.50 -2.56
N LYS A 100 -8.89 3.78 -3.67
CA LYS A 100 -8.66 2.32 -3.70
C LYS A 100 -7.29 1.92 -3.14
N LEU A 101 -6.29 2.81 -3.10
CA LEU A 101 -4.98 2.52 -2.55
C LEU A 101 -4.98 2.48 -1.01
N PHE A 102 -5.98 3.07 -0.35
CA PHE A 102 -6.09 3.08 1.11
C PHE A 102 -6.05 1.68 1.72
N CYS A 103 -6.62 0.68 1.04
CA CYS A 103 -6.59 -0.71 1.49
C CYS A 103 -5.16 -1.19 1.74
N PHE A 104 -4.19 -0.79 0.92
CA PHE A 104 -2.81 -1.24 1.06
C PHE A 104 -2.12 -0.64 2.29
N ASN A 105 -2.47 0.58 2.72
CA ASN A 105 -1.84 1.21 3.88
C ASN A 105 -2.02 0.37 5.15
N CYS A 106 -3.26 -0.02 5.46
CA CYS A 106 -3.54 -0.84 6.64
C CYS A 106 -2.99 -2.27 6.49
N HIS A 107 -3.06 -2.84 5.28
CA HIS A 107 -2.56 -4.18 5.01
C HIS A 107 -1.03 -4.28 5.09
N MET A 108 -0.32 -3.24 4.63
CA MET A 108 1.14 -3.12 4.79
C MET A 108 1.50 -2.94 6.26
N TYR A 109 0.81 -2.05 6.99
CA TYR A 109 1.01 -1.87 8.42
C TYR A 109 0.82 -3.16 9.21
N ALA A 110 -0.25 -3.91 8.91
CA ALA A 110 -0.54 -5.18 9.55
C ALA A 110 0.27 -6.36 8.98
N ASN A 111 1.15 -6.12 7.99
CA ASN A 111 1.95 -7.13 7.30
C ASN A 111 1.13 -8.32 6.76
N VAL A 112 -0.04 -8.05 6.17
CA VAL A 112 -0.94 -9.06 5.60
C VAL A 112 -1.33 -8.73 4.17
N LYS A 113 -1.31 -9.73 3.28
CA LYS A 113 -1.73 -9.54 1.88
C LYS A 113 -3.25 -9.37 1.78
N PRO A 114 -3.75 -8.31 1.10
CA PRO A 114 -5.18 -8.14 0.88
C PRO A 114 -5.70 -9.24 -0.05
N LYS A 115 -6.70 -10.00 0.45
CA LYS A 115 -7.31 -11.12 -0.30
C LYS A 115 -8.48 -10.70 -1.18
N CYS A 116 -8.91 -9.44 -1.09
CA CYS A 116 -10.00 -8.88 -1.88
C CYS A 116 -9.76 -9.09 -3.38
N TRP A 117 -8.50 -8.92 -3.80
CA TRP A 117 -8.09 -8.99 -5.20
C TRP A 117 -7.89 -10.40 -5.75
N ASN A 118 -8.10 -11.44 -4.93
CA ASN A 118 -8.09 -12.82 -5.41
C ASN A 118 -9.32 -13.12 -6.30
N CYS A 119 -10.38 -12.30 -6.18
CA CYS A 119 -11.60 -12.41 -6.97
C CYS A 119 -12.01 -11.09 -7.63
N HIS A 120 -11.59 -9.95 -7.08
CA HIS A 120 -11.86 -8.63 -7.65
C HIS A 120 -10.65 -8.10 -8.42
N LEU A 121 -10.89 -7.30 -9.46
CA LEU A 121 -9.82 -6.65 -10.21
C LEU A 121 -9.04 -5.68 -9.31
N SER A 122 -7.72 -5.86 -9.24
CA SER A 122 -6.86 -4.98 -8.47
C SER A 122 -6.87 -3.57 -9.07
N PRO A 123 -6.81 -2.51 -8.24
CA PRO A 123 -6.59 -1.15 -8.73
C PRO A 123 -5.27 -1.00 -9.52
N MET A 124 -4.31 -1.92 -9.31
CA MET A 124 -3.04 -1.95 -10.04
C MET A 124 -3.13 -2.67 -11.40
N GLU A 125 -4.21 -3.41 -11.64
CA GLU A 125 -4.44 -4.19 -12.87
C GLU A 125 -5.43 -3.48 -13.82
N THR A 126 -6.17 -2.50 -13.32
CA THR A 126 -7.04 -1.64 -14.12
C THR A 126 -6.27 -0.41 -14.58
N PRO A 127 -6.21 -0.12 -15.89
CA PRO A 127 -5.52 1.05 -16.43
C PRO A 127 -6.12 2.39 -15.96
#